data_AF-A0A6J1WGN3-F1
#
_entry.id   AF-A0A6J1WGN3-F1
#
_cell.length_a   1.000
_cell.length_b   1.000
_cell.length_c   1.000
_cell.angle_alpha   90.00
_cell.angle_beta   90.00
_cell.angle_gamma   90.00
#
_symmetry.space_group_name_H-M   'P 1'
#
loop_
_entity.id
_entity.type
_entity.pdbx_description
1 polymer ?
#
loop_
_entity_poly.entity_id
_entity_poly.type
_entity_poly.pdbx_seq_one_letter_code
_entity_poly.pdbx_strand_id
1 'polypeptide(L)'
;MESFNTDTDIGDKSISNGDCSPPSEKQAFDLNHTKNIDDISTPSELNFDQESDFEDPDITKKRKEIEKCLSNPDNVNLEQWKSFAQSKGGLISDEYRKVIWPLLVGVTQDEMTDPPSLDDLSAHQEYNQVVLDVNRSLKRFPPGIPYEQRVALQDQLTVLILRVIIKYPHLKYYQVNKNMKL
;
A
#
# COMPACT_ATOMS: atom_id res chain seq x y z
N MET A 1 -59.18 -31.94 18.67
CA MET A 1 -59.94 -31.53 17.48
C MET A 1 -58.97 -30.87 16.53
N GLU A 2 -59.03 -31.30 15.29
CA GLU A 2 -58.30 -30.81 14.12
C GLU A 2 -58.85 -29.41 13.69
N SER A 3 -58.33 -28.67 12.69
CA SER A 3 -57.54 -29.09 11.53
C SER A 3 -56.54 -28.06 11.00
N PHE A 4 -55.58 -28.60 10.22
CA PHE A 4 -54.59 -27.98 9.36
C PHE A 4 -55.15 -27.00 8.32
N ASN A 5 -54.31 -26.07 7.82
CA ASN A 5 -53.66 -26.23 6.51
C ASN A 5 -52.56 -25.18 6.24
N THR A 6 -51.79 -25.40 5.17
CA THR A 6 -50.58 -24.68 4.74
C THR A 6 -50.82 -23.78 3.52
N ASP A 7 -49.86 -22.90 3.18
CA ASP A 7 -49.08 -22.96 1.93
C ASP A 7 -48.15 -21.74 1.74
N THR A 8 -47.40 -21.68 0.63
CA THR A 8 -46.17 -20.89 0.46
C THR A 8 -46.09 -20.20 -0.92
N ASP A 9 -45.28 -19.13 -0.98
CA ASP A 9 -44.46 -18.69 -2.13
C ASP A 9 -45.03 -17.70 -3.18
N ILE A 10 -44.08 -17.14 -3.94
CA ILE A 10 -44.12 -16.33 -5.16
C ILE A 10 -44.49 -14.85 -4.98
N GLY A 11 -43.44 -14.02 -5.03
CA GLY A 11 -43.52 -12.55 -5.06
C GLY A 11 -43.68 -11.96 -6.46
N ASP A 12 -43.52 -10.63 -6.55
CA ASP A 12 -43.84 -9.85 -7.76
C ASP A 12 -42.69 -8.92 -8.19
N LYS A 13 -42.66 -8.52 -9.47
CA LYS A 13 -41.66 -7.63 -10.07
C LYS A 13 -42.32 -6.39 -10.65
N SER A 14 -41.68 -5.23 -10.48
CA SER A 14 -42.03 -4.03 -11.23
C SER A 14 -40.76 -3.34 -11.76
N ILE A 15 -40.68 -3.21 -13.08
CA ILE A 15 -39.68 -2.41 -13.79
C ILE A 15 -40.45 -1.33 -14.55
N SER A 16 -39.97 -0.08 -14.51
CA SER A 16 -40.65 1.06 -15.14
C SER A 16 -39.70 1.90 -15.98
N ASN A 17 -40.24 2.36 -17.12
CA ASN A 17 -39.68 3.36 -18.04
C ASN A 17 -38.42 2.89 -18.82
N GLY A 18 -38.19 3.35 -20.06
CA GLY A 18 -39.02 4.18 -20.94
C GLY A 18 -38.39 4.26 -22.35
N ASP A 19 -39.19 4.52 -23.38
CA ASP A 19 -38.78 4.42 -24.79
C ASP A 19 -38.51 5.80 -25.44
N CYS A 20 -37.48 5.90 -26.30
CA CYS A 20 -37.26 7.01 -27.23
C CYS A 20 -36.25 6.66 -28.35
N SER A 21 -36.39 7.29 -29.52
CA SER A 21 -35.74 6.91 -30.79
C SER A 21 -34.64 7.88 -31.30
N PRO A 22 -33.80 7.49 -32.29
CA PRO A 22 -32.52 8.13 -32.61
C PRO A 22 -32.60 9.28 -33.65
N PRO A 23 -31.52 10.07 -33.83
CA PRO A 23 -30.43 9.78 -34.80
C PRO A 23 -29.05 9.70 -34.07
N SER A 24 -27.82 9.76 -34.63
CA SER A 24 -27.25 10.35 -35.87
C SER A 24 -25.95 9.64 -36.34
N GLU A 25 -25.30 10.14 -37.39
CA GLU A 25 -24.09 9.57 -38.04
C GLU A 25 -22.77 10.33 -37.78
N LYS A 26 -21.65 9.69 -38.19
CA LYS A 26 -20.29 10.22 -38.48
C LYS A 26 -19.39 10.51 -37.26
N GLN A 27 -18.09 10.19 -37.25
CA GLN A 27 -17.18 9.66 -38.29
C GLN A 27 -16.46 8.38 -37.83
N ALA A 28 -15.98 7.55 -38.76
CA ALA A 28 -15.16 6.38 -38.47
C ALA A 28 -13.69 6.76 -38.26
N PHE A 29 -13.00 6.06 -37.36
CA PHE A 29 -11.54 6.08 -37.24
C PHE A 29 -11.02 4.67 -36.92
N ASP A 30 -10.80 3.89 -37.97
CA ASP A 30 -10.24 2.54 -37.86
C ASP A 30 -8.77 2.58 -37.43
N LEU A 31 -8.52 2.29 -36.15
CA LEU A 31 -7.22 1.80 -35.68
C LEU A 31 -7.43 0.43 -35.02
N ASN A 32 -7.45 -0.59 -35.86
CA ASN A 32 -7.48 -2.00 -35.47
C ASN A 32 -6.23 -2.35 -34.67
N HIS A 33 -6.32 -2.23 -33.34
CA HIS A 33 -5.32 -2.75 -32.42
C HIS A 33 -6.01 -3.51 -31.29
N THR A 34 -6.58 -4.65 -31.65
CA THR A 34 -7.05 -5.70 -30.73
C THR A 34 -5.86 -6.27 -29.97
N LYS A 35 -5.44 -5.59 -28.90
CA LYS A 35 -4.57 -6.20 -27.88
C LYS A 35 -5.34 -7.35 -27.25
N ASN A 36 -4.79 -8.57 -27.33
CA ASN A 36 -5.32 -9.70 -26.58
C ASN A 36 -5.31 -9.35 -25.09
N ILE A 37 -6.44 -9.58 -24.43
CA ILE A 37 -6.62 -9.26 -23.00
C ILE A 37 -5.79 -10.22 -22.11
N ASP A 38 -5.38 -11.36 -22.65
CA ASP A 38 -4.66 -12.44 -21.96
C ASP A 38 -3.17 -12.12 -21.71
N ASP A 39 -2.60 -11.15 -22.43
CA ASP A 39 -1.16 -10.79 -22.39
C ASP A 39 -0.77 -9.91 -21.18
N ILE A 40 -1.64 -9.80 -20.18
CA ILE A 40 -1.32 -9.22 -18.86
C ILE A 40 -0.56 -10.20 -17.95
N SER A 41 -0.37 -11.44 -18.41
CA SER A 41 0.24 -12.54 -17.66
C SER A 41 1.77 -12.46 -17.57
N THR A 42 2.41 -11.52 -18.27
CA THR A 42 3.85 -11.23 -18.17
C THR A 42 4.07 -10.08 -17.17
N PRO A 43 4.57 -10.32 -15.95
CA PRO A 43 4.87 -9.24 -15.03
C PRO A 43 6.09 -8.48 -15.56
N SER A 44 5.90 -7.22 -15.97
CA SER A 44 7.03 -6.31 -16.10
C SER A 44 7.62 -6.10 -14.70
N GLU A 45 8.88 -6.50 -14.50
CA GLU A 45 9.59 -6.30 -13.25
C GLU A 45 9.54 -4.82 -12.86
N LEU A 46 8.93 -4.52 -11.71
CA LEU A 46 8.81 -3.16 -11.22
C LEU A 46 10.12 -2.71 -10.59
N ASN A 47 11.08 -2.42 -11.46
CA ASN A 47 12.32 -1.74 -11.10
C ASN A 47 12.00 -0.26 -10.81
N PHE A 48 11.49 0.01 -9.60
CA PHE A 48 11.25 1.37 -9.09
C PHE A 48 12.52 2.23 -9.12
N ASP A 49 13.67 1.57 -9.02
CA ASP A 49 15.02 2.13 -9.00
C ASP A 49 15.71 2.05 -10.39
N GLN A 50 14.93 1.94 -11.49
CA GLN A 50 15.48 2.04 -12.84
C GLN A 50 15.94 3.48 -13.11
N GLU A 51 17.17 3.80 -12.70
CA GLU A 51 17.81 5.09 -12.98
C GLU A 51 17.77 5.39 -14.47
N SER A 52 17.10 6.50 -14.84
CA SER A 52 17.19 7.04 -16.18
C SER A 52 18.59 7.58 -16.42
N ASP A 53 19.20 7.29 -17.58
CA ASP A 53 20.60 7.66 -17.93
C ASP A 53 20.94 9.16 -17.79
N PHE A 54 19.93 10.01 -17.65
CA PHE A 54 20.04 11.42 -17.30
C PHE A 54 19.64 11.67 -15.84
N GLU A 55 20.57 11.43 -14.89
CA GLU A 55 20.41 11.96 -13.53
C GLU A 55 20.60 13.48 -13.52
N ASP A 56 19.73 14.19 -12.80
CA ASP A 56 19.82 15.64 -12.60
C ASP A 56 21.11 15.98 -11.82
N PRO A 57 21.98 16.89 -12.31
CA PRO A 57 23.26 17.19 -11.65
C PRO A 57 23.11 17.74 -10.22
N ASP A 58 21.97 18.35 -9.87
CA ASP A 58 21.66 18.72 -8.48
C ASP A 58 21.52 17.47 -7.59
N ILE A 59 20.89 16.41 -8.12
CA ILE A 59 20.66 15.15 -7.41
C ILE A 59 21.97 14.36 -7.29
N THR A 60 22.77 14.25 -8.34
CA THR A 60 24.11 13.61 -8.25
C THR A 60 25.06 14.34 -7.30
N LYS A 61 24.92 15.67 -7.16
CA LYS A 61 25.64 16.47 -6.15
C LYS A 61 25.10 16.18 -4.73
N LYS A 62 23.78 16.18 -4.55
CA LYS A 62 23.11 15.88 -3.27
C LYS A 62 23.42 14.47 -2.77
N ARG A 63 23.50 13.47 -3.66
CA ARG A 63 23.90 12.09 -3.40
C ARG A 63 25.24 12.03 -2.67
N LYS A 64 26.26 12.67 -3.22
CA LYS A 64 27.63 12.76 -2.66
C LYS A 64 27.68 13.53 -1.33
N GLU A 65 26.83 14.54 -1.15
CA GLU A 65 26.70 15.25 0.12
C GLU A 65 26.07 14.37 1.21
N ILE A 66 25.00 13.63 0.89
CA ILE A 66 24.38 12.66 1.80
C ILE A 66 25.36 11.54 2.18
N GLU A 67 26.08 10.96 1.22
CA GLU A 67 27.09 9.91 1.44
C GLU A 67 28.22 10.37 2.35
N LYS A 68 28.74 11.59 2.14
CA LYS A 68 29.74 12.21 3.02
C LYS A 68 29.23 12.39 4.46
N CYS A 69 27.94 12.69 4.62
CA CYS A 69 27.29 12.81 5.93
C CYS A 69 27.12 11.44 6.60
N LEU A 70 26.62 10.43 5.87
CA LEU A 70 26.50 9.05 6.34
C LEU A 70 27.86 8.42 6.69
N SER A 71 28.95 8.88 6.07
CA SER A 71 30.32 8.43 6.38
C SER A 71 30.85 8.93 7.73
N ASN A 72 30.25 10.00 8.31
CA ASN A 72 30.66 10.56 9.61
C ASN A 72 29.41 10.99 10.43
N PRO A 73 28.55 10.05 10.88
CA PRO A 73 27.24 10.39 11.47
C PRO A 73 27.32 11.34 12.68
N ASP A 74 28.35 11.17 13.52
CA ASP A 74 28.57 11.96 14.75
C ASP A 74 28.75 13.47 14.49
N ASN A 75 29.02 13.87 13.24
CA ASN A 75 29.18 15.27 12.86
C ASN A 75 27.89 15.90 12.29
N VAL A 76 26.84 15.10 12.03
CA VAL A 76 25.64 15.53 11.29
C VAL A 76 24.47 15.76 12.24
N ASN A 77 23.99 17.01 12.30
CA ASN A 77 22.85 17.35 13.14
C ASN A 77 21.50 17.02 12.47
N LEU A 78 20.45 16.95 13.29
CA LEU A 78 19.08 16.64 12.85
C LEU A 78 18.54 17.63 11.79
N GLU A 79 18.92 18.92 11.87
CA GLU A 79 18.48 19.94 10.92
C GLU A 79 19.06 19.75 9.52
N GLN A 80 20.26 19.15 9.41
CA GLN A 80 20.87 18.78 8.14
C GLN A 80 20.15 17.59 7.48
N TRP A 81 19.75 16.58 8.25
CA TRP A 81 18.89 15.50 7.73
C TRP A 81 17.52 16.04 7.29
N LYS A 82 16.93 16.96 8.07
CA LYS A 82 15.67 17.64 7.72
C LYS A 82 15.80 18.48 6.44
N SER A 83 16.93 19.15 6.20
CA SER A 83 17.12 19.96 4.99
C SER A 83 17.33 19.10 3.74
N PHE A 84 18.03 17.97 3.85
CA PHE A 84 18.08 16.96 2.77
C PHE A 84 16.69 16.38 2.47
N ALA A 85 15.88 16.08 3.49
CA ALA A 85 14.53 15.54 3.30
C ALA A 85 13.54 16.54 2.65
N GLN A 86 13.65 17.84 2.95
CA GLN A 86 12.77 18.90 2.43
C GLN A 86 13.20 19.47 1.06
N SER A 87 14.47 19.41 0.71
CA SER A 87 15.00 19.92 -0.56
C SER A 87 14.63 19.02 -1.76
N LYS A 88 14.67 19.58 -2.98
CA LYS A 88 14.42 18.93 -4.28
C LYS A 88 14.91 17.47 -4.31
N GLY A 89 14.04 16.54 -4.74
CA GLY A 89 14.30 15.09 -4.76
C GLY A 89 14.22 14.36 -3.42
N GLY A 90 14.03 15.07 -2.29
CA GLY A 90 13.97 14.47 -0.95
C GLY A 90 15.19 13.60 -0.65
N LEU A 91 14.99 12.45 -0.01
CA LEU A 91 16.07 11.51 0.30
C LEU A 91 16.50 10.60 -0.87
N ILE A 92 16.27 11.00 -2.13
CA ILE A 92 16.72 10.31 -3.36
C ILE A 92 16.10 8.92 -3.56
N SER A 93 16.63 7.85 -2.95
CA SER A 93 16.19 6.46 -3.10
C SER A 93 15.77 5.82 -1.77
N ASP A 94 15.30 4.58 -1.80
CA ASP A 94 14.89 3.85 -0.59
C ASP A 94 16.09 3.46 0.29
N GLU A 95 17.30 3.34 -0.26
CA GLU A 95 18.54 2.98 0.44
C GLU A 95 18.90 4.05 1.46
N TYR A 96 18.90 5.31 1.03
CA TYR A 96 19.12 6.45 1.90
C TYR A 96 17.94 6.63 2.88
N ARG A 97 16.68 6.34 2.49
CA ARG A 97 15.52 6.39 3.40
C ARG A 97 15.62 5.36 4.53
N LYS A 98 16.00 4.11 4.23
CA LYS A 98 16.21 3.02 5.20
C LYS A 98 17.19 3.42 6.32
N VAL A 99 18.20 4.23 6.01
CA VAL A 99 19.21 4.72 6.98
C VAL A 99 18.80 6.04 7.64
N ILE A 100 18.27 7.01 6.88
CA ILE A 100 18.06 8.39 7.36
C ILE A 100 16.72 8.56 8.09
N TRP A 101 15.69 7.76 7.81
CA TRP A 101 14.42 7.83 8.57
C TRP A 101 14.58 7.47 10.06
N PRO A 102 15.31 6.41 10.47
CA PRO A 102 15.66 6.18 11.87
C PRO A 102 16.36 7.38 12.52
N LEU A 103 17.36 7.98 11.85
CA LEU A 103 18.10 9.16 12.33
C LEU A 103 17.20 10.41 12.48
N LEU A 104 16.21 10.59 11.60
CA LEU A 104 15.24 11.69 11.65
C LEU A 104 14.23 11.55 12.81
N VAL A 105 13.91 10.31 13.21
CA VAL A 105 12.99 10.02 14.32
C VAL A 105 13.74 9.88 15.65
N GLY A 106 15.06 9.68 15.62
CA GLY A 106 15.91 9.52 16.80
C GLY A 106 15.99 8.09 17.34
N VAL A 107 15.62 7.09 16.54
CA VAL A 107 15.61 5.67 16.94
C VAL A 107 17.04 5.11 16.92
N THR A 108 17.50 4.56 18.04
CA THR A 108 18.80 3.86 18.12
C THR A 108 18.65 2.35 17.95
N GLN A 109 19.74 1.67 17.62
CA GLN A 109 19.73 0.22 17.43
C GLN A 109 19.40 -0.55 18.73
N ASP A 110 19.68 0.04 19.89
CA ASP A 110 19.36 -0.53 21.21
C ASP A 110 17.85 -0.64 21.50
N GLU A 111 17.00 0.09 20.77
CA GLU A 111 15.54 0.03 20.90
C GLU A 111 14.90 -1.12 20.09
N MET A 112 15.69 -1.84 19.29
CA MET A 112 15.24 -2.99 18.50
C MET A 112 14.90 -4.18 19.40
N THR A 113 13.62 -4.36 19.71
CA THR A 113 13.13 -5.61 20.33
C THR A 113 13.08 -6.74 19.30
N ASP A 114 12.93 -7.97 19.76
CA ASP A 114 12.43 -9.06 18.93
C ASP A 114 10.96 -8.82 18.51
N PRO A 115 10.48 -9.49 17.44
CA PRO A 115 9.05 -9.62 17.17
C PRO A 115 8.39 -10.61 18.16
N PRO A 116 7.11 -10.42 18.53
CA PRO A 116 6.34 -11.41 19.29
C PRO A 116 6.11 -12.68 18.46
N SER A 117 5.78 -13.80 19.12
CA SER A 117 5.52 -15.06 18.44
C SER A 117 4.19 -15.05 17.66
N LEU A 118 4.01 -15.99 16.73
CA LEU A 118 2.75 -16.13 15.98
C LEU A 118 1.57 -16.41 16.92
N ASP A 119 1.80 -17.14 18.00
CA ASP A 119 0.79 -17.46 19.01
C ASP A 119 0.37 -16.19 19.77
N ASP A 120 1.33 -15.39 20.26
CA ASP A 120 1.07 -14.10 20.92
C ASP A 120 0.29 -13.13 20.00
N LEU A 121 0.66 -13.10 18.72
CA LEU A 121 0.02 -12.28 17.69
C LEU A 121 -1.44 -12.70 17.48
N SER A 122 -1.69 -14.01 17.32
CA SER A 122 -3.03 -14.55 17.05
C SER A 122 -3.99 -14.47 18.23
N ALA A 123 -3.46 -14.47 19.47
CA ALA A 123 -4.23 -14.33 20.70
C ALA A 123 -4.72 -12.88 20.95
N HIS A 124 -4.23 -11.89 20.22
CA HIS A 124 -4.58 -10.48 20.44
C HIS A 124 -6.01 -10.16 19.97
N GLN A 125 -6.80 -9.45 20.79
CA GLN A 125 -8.23 -9.23 20.51
C GLN A 125 -8.49 -8.50 19.17
N GLU A 126 -7.64 -7.54 18.77
CA GLU A 126 -7.75 -6.86 17.47
C GLU A 126 -7.14 -7.64 16.28
N TYR A 127 -6.58 -8.84 16.46
CA TYR A 127 -5.92 -9.63 15.39
C TYR A 127 -6.77 -9.73 14.11
N ASN A 128 -8.00 -10.23 14.25
CA ASN A 128 -8.92 -10.42 13.12
C ASN A 128 -9.26 -9.09 12.42
N GLN A 129 -9.32 -7.98 13.16
CA GLN A 129 -9.58 -6.65 12.61
C GLN A 129 -8.39 -6.16 11.78
N VAL A 130 -7.15 -6.33 12.29
CA VAL A 130 -5.92 -5.97 11.57
C VAL A 130 -5.81 -6.78 10.28
N VAL A 131 -5.99 -8.10 10.34
CA VAL A 131 -5.95 -8.99 9.17
C VAL A 131 -6.98 -8.55 8.10
N LEU A 132 -8.21 -8.24 8.52
CA LEU A 132 -9.25 -7.76 7.60
C LEU A 132 -8.92 -6.40 6.97
N ASP A 133 -8.34 -5.46 7.72
CA ASP A 133 -7.92 -4.17 7.17
C ASP A 133 -6.69 -4.28 6.26
N VAL A 134 -5.74 -5.15 6.57
CA VAL A 134 -4.58 -5.45 5.73
C VAL A 134 -5.00 -6.17 4.44
N ASN A 135 -5.94 -7.11 4.49
CA ASN A 135 -6.52 -7.73 3.29
C ASN A 135 -7.23 -6.72 2.39
N ARG A 136 -7.94 -5.75 2.97
CA ARG A 136 -8.48 -4.58 2.24
C ARG A 136 -7.39 -3.64 1.68
N SER A 137 -6.10 -3.88 1.87
CA SER A 137 -5.01 -3.04 1.35
C SER A 137 -4.43 -3.52 0.02
N LEU A 138 -4.72 -4.75 -0.43
CA LEU A 138 -4.15 -5.33 -1.66
C LEU A 138 -4.19 -4.39 -2.88
N LYS A 139 -5.30 -3.68 -3.08
CA LYS A 139 -5.49 -2.69 -4.17
C LYS A 139 -4.58 -1.44 -4.11
N ARG A 140 -3.71 -1.31 -3.11
CA ARG A 140 -2.69 -0.24 -3.00
C ARG A 140 -1.30 -0.68 -3.46
N PHE A 141 -1.03 -1.98 -3.57
CA PHE A 141 0.22 -2.46 -4.12
C PHE A 141 0.22 -2.30 -5.65
N PRO A 142 1.31 -1.83 -6.27
CA PRO A 142 1.44 -1.79 -7.72
C PRO A 142 1.16 -3.14 -8.41
N PRO A 143 0.61 -3.12 -9.65
CA PRO A 143 0.06 -4.31 -10.28
C PRO A 143 1.13 -5.38 -10.60
N GLY A 144 2.32 -4.96 -11.01
CA GLY A 144 3.44 -5.84 -11.37
C GLY A 144 4.22 -6.44 -10.18
N ILE A 145 3.84 -6.18 -8.92
CA ILE A 145 4.38 -6.97 -7.79
C ILE A 145 3.71 -8.36 -7.82
N PRO A 146 4.48 -9.48 -7.83
CA PRO A 146 3.92 -10.83 -7.76
C PRO A 146 2.93 -11.03 -6.59
N TYR A 147 1.90 -11.85 -6.80
CA TYR A 147 0.86 -12.07 -5.78
C TYR A 147 1.44 -12.59 -4.46
N GLU A 148 2.35 -13.57 -4.51
CA GLU A 148 3.02 -14.14 -3.34
C GLU A 148 3.83 -13.09 -2.55
N GLN A 149 4.54 -12.21 -3.26
CA GLN A 149 5.28 -11.11 -2.63
C GLN A 149 4.33 -10.09 -1.98
N ARG A 150 3.15 -9.82 -2.57
CA ARG A 150 2.12 -8.99 -1.93
C ARG A 150 1.58 -9.63 -0.64
N VAL A 151 1.34 -10.94 -0.64
CA VAL A 151 0.92 -11.68 0.57
C VAL A 151 2.00 -11.61 1.66
N ALA A 152 3.27 -11.88 1.32
CA ALA A 152 4.37 -11.77 2.29
C ALA A 152 4.50 -10.35 2.90
N LEU A 153 4.27 -9.30 2.10
CA LEU A 153 4.24 -7.91 2.59
C LEU A 153 3.02 -7.60 3.46
N GLN A 154 1.88 -8.28 3.25
CA GLN A 154 0.71 -8.20 4.13
C GLN A 154 0.96 -8.88 5.48
N ASP A 155 1.61 -10.04 5.49
CA ASP A 155 1.95 -10.74 6.73
C ASP A 155 2.92 -9.90 7.57
N GLN A 156 3.97 -9.34 6.94
CA GLN A 156 4.89 -8.39 7.58
C GLN A 156 4.17 -7.15 8.14
N LEU A 157 3.23 -6.56 7.40
CA LEU A 157 2.44 -5.41 7.86
C LEU A 157 1.52 -5.78 9.04
N THR A 158 0.93 -6.98 9.02
CA THR A 158 0.09 -7.52 10.10
C THR A 158 0.90 -7.69 11.38
N VAL A 159 2.06 -8.36 11.29
CA VAL A 159 3.03 -8.52 12.39
C VAL A 159 3.47 -7.16 12.94
N LEU A 160 3.79 -6.19 12.07
CA LEU A 160 4.24 -4.85 12.47
C LEU A 160 3.17 -4.10 13.27
N ILE A 161 1.92 -4.07 12.79
CA ILE A 161 0.81 -3.39 13.45
C ILE A 161 0.54 -4.01 14.83
N LEU A 162 0.45 -5.34 14.88
CA LEU A 162 0.17 -6.08 16.11
C LEU A 162 1.28 -5.92 17.15
N ARG A 163 2.54 -6.02 16.72
CA ARG A 163 3.73 -5.79 17.56
C ARG A 163 3.69 -4.42 18.25
N VAL A 164 3.20 -3.37 17.58
CA VAL A 164 3.07 -2.04 18.18
C VAL A 164 1.97 -2.02 19.25
N ILE A 165 0.77 -2.53 18.97
CA ILE A 165 -0.35 -2.48 19.95
C ILE A 165 -0.16 -3.46 21.12
N ILE A 166 0.53 -4.60 20.92
CA ILE A 166 0.96 -5.51 21.99
C ILE A 166 1.99 -4.82 22.91
N LYS A 167 3.01 -4.14 22.35
CA LYS A 167 4.02 -3.41 23.14
C LYS A 167 3.42 -2.21 23.90
N TYR A 168 2.35 -1.62 23.38
CA TYR A 168 1.71 -0.42 23.92
C TYR A 168 0.19 -0.58 24.08
N PRO A 169 -0.30 -1.38 25.05
CA PRO A 169 -1.72 -1.77 25.17
C PRO A 169 -2.70 -0.62 25.49
N HIS A 170 -2.17 0.58 25.79
CA HIS A 170 -2.95 1.82 25.91
C HIS A 170 -3.34 2.42 24.55
N LEU A 171 -2.58 2.10 23.48
CA LEU A 171 -2.99 2.40 22.11
C LEU A 171 -4.17 1.49 21.73
N LYS A 172 -5.04 2.00 20.86
CA LYS A 172 -6.14 1.23 20.27
C LYS A 172 -6.05 1.25 18.76
N TYR A 173 -6.33 0.12 18.14
CA TYR A 173 -6.34 0.02 16.69
C TYR A 173 -7.62 0.65 16.12
N TYR A 174 -7.47 1.65 15.26
CA TYR A 174 -8.58 2.33 14.61
C TYR A 174 -8.71 1.87 13.15
N GLN A 175 -9.86 1.30 12.79
CA GLN A 175 -10.15 0.85 11.42
C GLN A 175 -10.05 2.00 10.41
N VAL A 176 -9.31 1.78 9.32
CA VAL A 176 -9.24 2.74 8.21
C VAL A 176 -10.44 2.52 7.27
N ASN A 177 -11.46 3.38 7.39
CA ASN A 177 -12.68 3.31 6.58
C ASN A 177 -12.43 3.55 5.07
N LYS A 178 -12.24 2.47 4.32
CA LYS A 178 -11.92 2.47 2.88
C LYS A 178 -13.13 2.71 1.94
N ASN A 179 -14.26 3.18 2.48
CA ASN A 179 -15.46 3.55 1.73
C ASN A 179 -15.50 5.02 1.26
N MET A 180 -14.48 5.82 1.58
CA MET A 180 -14.33 7.14 0.97
C MET A 180 -13.92 6.97 -0.50
N LYS A 181 -14.90 7.05 -1.40
CA LYS A 181 -14.65 7.36 -2.81
C LYS A 181 -14.11 8.80 -2.85
N LEU A 182 -12.95 8.95 -3.49
CA LEU A 182 -12.48 10.20 -4.08
C LEU A 182 -12.94 10.21 -5.54
#